data_AF-A0A7J7LMM2-F1
#
_entry.id   AF-A0A7J7LMM2-F1
#
_cell.length_a   1.000
_cell.length_b   1.000
_cell.length_c   1.000
_cell.angle_alpha   90.00
_cell.angle_beta   90.00
_cell.angle_gamma   90.00
#
_symmetry.space_group_name_H-M   'P 1'
#
loop_
_entity.id
_entity.type
_entity.pdbx_description
1 polymer ?
#
loop_
_entity_poly.entity_id
_entity_poly.type
_entity_poly.pdbx_seq_one_letter_code
_entity_poly.pdbx_strand_id
1 'polypeptide(L)'
;MTSSMPAIPDKKWMKALRGSREYMSGLELFIYFLIENRPNLGGVDWYSCSCVKCRNRKGKNDLEHIHEHLIINGFDATYTTWIHHGEQFSRSYVNSQSRTLPANNVEDPCPLLVSMVNDTLEHLPNEVNV
;
A
#
# COMPACT_ATOMS: atom_id res chain seq x y z
N MET A 1 -22.95 6.43 11.04
CA MET A 1 -22.94 5.18 10.26
C MET A 1 -21.50 4.69 10.24
N THR A 2 -21.16 3.67 11.02
CA THR A 2 -19.81 3.14 11.07
C THR A 2 -19.60 2.29 9.81
N SER A 3 -18.97 2.88 8.78
CA SER A 3 -18.50 2.09 7.64
C SER A 3 -17.33 1.24 8.14
N SER A 4 -17.65 0.02 8.57
CA SER A 4 -16.63 -0.99 8.83
C SER A 4 -15.90 -1.21 7.53
N MET A 5 -14.56 -1.06 7.55
CA MET A 5 -13.75 -1.43 6.40
C MET A 5 -14.13 -2.86 5.97
N PRO A 6 -14.44 -3.10 4.68
CA PRO A 6 -14.57 -4.48 4.21
C PRO A 6 -13.25 -5.18 4.52
N ALA A 7 -13.34 -6.41 5.03
CA ALA A 7 -12.17 -7.25 5.24
C ALA A 7 -11.29 -7.20 3.98
N ILE A 8 -9.97 -7.06 4.15
CA ILE A 8 -9.01 -7.02 3.03
C ILE A 8 -9.38 -8.16 2.06
N PRO A 9 -9.64 -7.86 0.77
CA PRO A 9 -10.12 -8.87 -0.17
C PRO A 9 -9.18 -10.08 -0.18
N ASP A 10 -9.73 -11.31 -0.22
CA ASP A 10 -8.88 -12.49 -0.51
C ASP A 10 -8.15 -12.21 -1.82
N LYS A 11 -6.83 -12.39 -1.86
CA LYS A 11 -5.98 -12.02 -3.00
C LYS A 11 -5.66 -13.20 -3.91
N LYS A 12 -6.24 -14.38 -3.67
CA LYS A 12 -6.08 -15.56 -4.54
C LYS A 12 -6.47 -15.30 -5.99
N TRP A 13 -7.47 -14.44 -6.22
CA TRP A 13 -7.94 -14.07 -7.56
C TRP A 13 -6.83 -13.47 -8.44
N MET A 14 -5.78 -12.87 -7.87
CA MET A 14 -4.66 -12.31 -8.63
C MET A 14 -3.91 -13.38 -9.43
N LYS A 15 -4.06 -14.66 -9.05
CA LYS A 15 -3.49 -15.82 -9.75
C LYS A 15 -4.49 -16.50 -10.71
N ALA A 16 -5.76 -16.10 -10.69
CA ALA A 16 -6.78 -16.67 -11.56
C ALA A 16 -6.57 -16.23 -13.03
N LEU A 17 -7.22 -16.94 -13.95
CA LEU A 17 -7.19 -16.57 -15.37
C LEU A 17 -7.85 -15.20 -15.57
N ARG A 18 -7.23 -14.30 -16.34
CA ARG A 18 -7.69 -12.91 -16.51
C ARG A 18 -9.16 -12.78 -16.96
N GLY A 19 -9.62 -13.67 -17.83
CA GLY A 19 -11.01 -13.68 -18.31
C GLY A 19 -12.00 -14.43 -17.40
N SER A 20 -11.54 -14.98 -16.28
CA SER A 20 -12.41 -15.69 -15.34
C SER A 20 -13.22 -14.71 -14.51
N ARG A 21 -14.40 -15.15 -14.08
CA ARG A 21 -15.23 -14.38 -13.14
C ARG A 21 -14.48 -14.05 -11.84
N GLU A 22 -13.71 -14.99 -11.33
CA GLU A 22 -12.91 -14.80 -10.11
C GLU A 22 -11.95 -13.62 -10.25
N TYR A 23 -11.20 -13.56 -11.35
CA TYR A 23 -10.28 -12.46 -11.62
C TYR A 23 -11.01 -11.13 -11.76
N MET A 24 -12.10 -11.08 -12.53
CA MET A 24 -12.86 -9.85 -12.77
C MET A 24 -13.49 -9.31 -11.48
N SER A 25 -14.11 -10.17 -10.68
CA SER A 25 -14.69 -9.76 -9.39
C SER A 25 -13.60 -9.30 -8.41
N GLY A 26 -12.45 -9.97 -8.39
CA GLY A 26 -11.31 -9.54 -7.57
C GLY A 26 -10.72 -8.21 -8.01
N LEU A 27 -10.65 -7.97 -9.33
CA LEU A 27 -10.23 -6.69 -9.91
C LEU A 27 -11.18 -5.55 -9.51
N GLU A 28 -12.50 -5.76 -9.59
CA GLU A 28 -13.50 -4.78 -9.15
C GLU A 28 -13.33 -4.44 -7.66
N LEU A 29 -13.11 -5.45 -6.81
CA LEU A 29 -12.82 -5.25 -5.40
C LEU A 29 -11.51 -4.48 -5.16
N PHE A 30 -10.49 -4.70 -5.99
CA PHE A 30 -9.25 -3.93 -5.93
C PHE A 30 -9.48 -2.46 -6.30
N ILE A 31 -10.22 -2.18 -7.37
CA ILE A 31 -10.55 -0.79 -7.76
C ILE A 31 -11.37 -0.10 -6.66
N TYR A 32 -12.35 -0.79 -6.09
CA TYR A 32 -13.11 -0.29 -4.95
C TYR A 32 -12.19 0.01 -3.75
N PHE A 33 -11.25 -0.88 -3.44
CA PHE A 33 -10.26 -0.67 -2.39
C PHE A 33 -9.42 0.60 -2.62
N LEU A 34 -9.01 0.91 -3.86
CA LEU A 34 -8.28 2.14 -4.17
C LEU A 34 -9.08 3.39 -3.82
N ILE A 35 -10.35 3.40 -4.20
CA ILE A 35 -11.27 4.52 -3.95
C ILE A 35 -11.46 4.73 -2.44
N GLU A 36 -11.75 3.67 -1.70
CA GLU A 36 -11.97 3.74 -0.25
C GLU A 36 -10.69 4.15 0.51
N ASN A 37 -9.51 3.79 0.01
CA ASN A 37 -8.23 4.14 0.63
C ASN A 37 -7.64 5.46 0.13
N ARG A 38 -8.30 6.17 -0.77
CA ARG A 38 -7.88 7.51 -1.23
C ARG A 38 -7.56 8.48 -0.08
N PRO A 39 -8.35 8.56 1.02
CA PRO A 39 -8.01 9.43 2.15
C PRO A 39 -6.66 9.06 2.81
N ASN A 40 -6.31 7.77 2.86
CA ASN A 40 -5.06 7.29 3.43
C ASN A 40 -3.84 7.65 2.57
N LEU A 41 -4.08 8.01 1.31
CA LEU A 41 -3.07 8.47 0.34
C LEU A 41 -3.02 10.01 0.21
N GLY A 42 -3.59 10.74 1.17
CA GLY A 42 -3.65 12.21 1.14
C GLY A 42 -4.66 12.77 0.15
N GLY A 43 -5.65 11.97 -0.27
CA GLY A 43 -6.74 12.44 -1.13
C GLY A 43 -6.39 12.54 -2.62
N VAL A 44 -5.29 11.94 -3.06
CA VAL A 44 -4.86 11.99 -4.47
C VAL A 44 -5.80 11.22 -5.41
N ASP A 45 -5.91 11.68 -6.66
CA ASP A 45 -6.70 11.04 -7.73
C ASP A 45 -5.84 10.22 -8.71
N TRP A 46 -4.63 9.85 -8.29
CA TRP A 46 -3.71 9.08 -9.12
C TRP A 46 -3.11 7.93 -8.33
N TYR A 47 -2.82 6.83 -9.02
CA TYR A 47 -2.34 5.59 -8.41
C TYR A 47 -1.24 4.94 -9.27
N SER A 48 -0.41 4.13 -8.62
CA SER A 48 0.54 3.26 -9.31
C SER A 48 -0.17 2.09 -9.98
N CYS A 49 0.32 1.63 -11.13
CA CYS A 49 -0.28 0.48 -11.81
C CYS A 49 0.34 -0.86 -11.33
N SER A 50 -0.48 -1.72 -10.74
CA SER A 50 -0.09 -3.05 -10.22
C SER A 50 0.03 -4.15 -11.28
N CYS A 51 -0.07 -3.84 -12.58
CA CYS A 51 0.01 -4.87 -13.61
C CYS A 51 1.43 -5.43 -13.79
N VAL A 52 1.55 -6.64 -14.34
CA VAL A 52 2.85 -7.33 -14.55
C VAL A 52 3.87 -6.54 -15.36
N LYS A 53 3.42 -5.62 -16.23
CA LYS A 53 4.29 -4.73 -17.01
C LYS A 53 4.74 -3.50 -16.23
N CYS A 54 3.84 -2.89 -15.46
CA CYS A 54 4.13 -1.67 -14.72
C CYS A 54 4.86 -1.94 -13.40
N ARG A 55 4.48 -3.01 -12.69
CA ARG A 55 5.05 -3.45 -11.40
C ARG A 55 5.11 -2.36 -10.35
N ASN A 56 4.03 -1.60 -10.18
CA ASN A 56 3.93 -0.47 -9.25
C ASN A 56 5.01 0.62 -9.45
N ARG A 57 5.68 0.66 -10.61
CA ARG A 57 6.65 1.73 -10.89
C ARG A 57 5.96 3.09 -10.87
N LYS A 58 6.74 4.11 -10.47
CA LYS A 58 6.28 5.49 -10.33
C LYS A 58 5.56 5.93 -11.60
N GLY A 59 4.32 6.37 -11.44
CA GLY A 59 3.45 6.89 -12.49
C GLY A 59 2.16 7.41 -11.86
N LYS A 60 1.62 8.49 -12.41
CA LYS A 60 0.34 9.07 -11.98
C LYS A 60 -0.73 8.61 -12.97
N ASN A 61 -1.37 7.48 -12.69
CA ASN A 61 -2.41 6.92 -13.55
C ASN A 61 -3.78 7.13 -12.89
N ASP A 62 -4.79 7.40 -13.69
CA ASP A 62 -6.18 7.33 -13.23
C ASP A 62 -6.66 5.87 -13.09
N LEU A 63 -7.85 5.70 -12.50
CA LEU A 63 -8.43 4.37 -12.27
C LEU A 63 -8.80 3.64 -13.56
N GLU A 64 -9.23 4.36 -14.60
CA GLU A 64 -9.61 3.78 -15.89
C GLU A 64 -8.40 3.13 -16.57
N HIS A 65 -7.28 3.85 -16.63
CA HIS A 65 -6.03 3.35 -17.18
C HIS A 65 -5.51 2.14 -16.41
N ILE A 66 -5.62 2.15 -15.07
CA ILE A 66 -5.22 1.00 -14.25
C ILE A 66 -6.12 -0.21 -14.51
N HIS A 67 -7.43 -0.01 -14.57
CA HIS A 67 -8.39 -1.06 -14.84
C HIS A 67 -8.12 -1.73 -16.19
N GLU A 68 -7.92 -0.93 -17.25
CA GLU A 68 -7.57 -1.41 -18.58
C GLU A 68 -6.26 -2.24 -18.55
N HIS A 69 -5.20 -1.72 -17.94
CA HIS A 69 -3.92 -2.43 -17.83
C HIS A 69 -4.03 -3.74 -17.06
N LEU A 70 -4.88 -3.81 -16.03
CA LEU A 70 -5.09 -5.02 -15.26
C LEU A 70 -5.90 -6.06 -16.04
N ILE A 71 -6.78 -5.66 -16.95
CA ILE A 71 -7.45 -6.60 -17.88
C ILE A 71 -6.46 -7.11 -18.94
N ILE A 72 -5.72 -6.22 -19.59
CA ILE A 72 -4.86 -6.57 -20.73
C ILE A 72 -3.62 -7.35 -20.27
N ASN A 73 -2.91 -6.82 -19.28
CA ASN A 73 -1.61 -7.35 -18.88
C ASN A 73 -1.74 -8.36 -17.72
N GLY A 74 -2.74 -8.20 -16.87
CA GLY A 74 -2.89 -8.98 -15.65
C GLY A 74 -2.21 -8.33 -14.44
N PHE A 75 -2.75 -8.63 -13.26
CA PHE A 75 -2.21 -8.21 -11.98
C PHE A 75 -0.88 -8.94 -11.69
N ASP A 76 0.08 -8.23 -11.10
CA ASP A 76 1.28 -8.85 -10.59
C ASP A 76 0.98 -9.65 -9.32
N ALA A 77 0.78 -10.96 -9.45
CA ALA A 77 0.44 -11.84 -8.33
C ALA A 77 1.53 -11.93 -7.24
N THR A 78 2.74 -11.40 -7.50
CA THR A 78 3.78 -11.28 -6.47
C THR A 78 3.56 -10.09 -5.55
N TYR A 79 2.75 -9.11 -5.97
CA TYR A 79 2.37 -7.94 -5.18
C TYR A 79 1.21 -8.26 -4.24
N THR A 80 1.51 -8.99 -3.17
CA THR A 80 0.51 -9.51 -2.22
C THR A 80 0.15 -8.54 -1.10
N THR A 81 0.86 -7.43 -0.97
CA THR A 81 0.59 -6.38 0.02
C THR A 81 0.53 -5.06 -0.71
N TRP A 82 -0.63 -4.41 -0.70
CA TRP A 82 -0.91 -3.21 -1.47
C TRP A 82 -0.38 -1.95 -0.75
N ILE A 83 0.91 -1.97 -0.40
CA ILE A 83 1.60 -0.90 0.34
C ILE A 83 1.54 0.46 -0.38
N HIS A 84 1.59 0.47 -1.71
CA HIS A 84 1.47 1.69 -2.51
C HIS A 84 0.02 2.21 -2.62
N HIS A 85 -0.94 1.44 -2.11
CA HIS A 85 -2.37 1.73 -2.19
C HIS A 85 -3.03 1.85 -0.81
N GLY A 86 -2.23 1.95 0.26
CA GLY A 86 -2.75 2.23 1.60
C GLY A 86 -3.22 1.00 2.39
N GLU A 87 -2.84 -0.22 1.98
CA GLU A 87 -3.11 -1.39 2.82
C GLU A 87 -2.34 -1.31 4.13
N GLN A 88 -3.09 -1.21 5.22
CA GLN A 88 -2.57 -1.24 6.58
C GLN A 88 -2.30 -2.69 7.00
N PHE A 89 -1.19 -2.92 7.70
CA PHE A 89 -0.94 -4.22 8.31
C PHE A 89 -1.97 -4.46 9.42
N SER A 90 -2.61 -5.64 9.44
CA SER A 90 -3.48 -5.99 10.55
C SER A 90 -2.64 -6.11 11.83
N ARG A 91 -3.06 -5.41 12.90
CA ARG A 91 -2.38 -5.44 14.20
C ARG A 91 -2.37 -6.84 14.84
N SER A 92 -3.10 -7.80 14.28
CA SER A 92 -3.05 -9.21 14.71
C SER A 92 -1.83 -9.97 14.17
N TYR A 93 -1.17 -9.50 13.10
CA TYR A 93 0.05 -10.15 12.58
C TYR A 93 1.26 -9.94 13.50
N VAL A 94 1.35 -8.79 14.17
CA VAL A 94 2.39 -8.55 15.19
C VAL A 94 2.25 -9.46 16.41
N ASN A 95 1.07 -10.03 16.66
CA ASN A 95 0.86 -10.88 17.84
C ASN A 95 1.18 -12.38 17.65
N SER A 96 1.47 -12.82 16.42
CA SER A 96 1.87 -14.20 16.12
C SER A 96 3.39 -14.40 16.03
N GLN A 97 4.16 -13.31 16.17
CA GLN A 97 5.59 -13.34 16.48
C GLN A 97 5.91 -12.73 17.85
N SER A 98 4.93 -12.66 18.76
CA SER A 98 5.15 -12.33 20.17
C SER A 98 5.96 -13.45 20.84
N ARG A 99 7.26 -13.52 20.58
CA ARG A 99 8.19 -13.94 21.63
C ARG A 99 8.14 -12.81 22.65
N THR A 100 7.51 -13.11 23.78
CA THR A 100 7.48 -12.24 24.96
C THR A 100 8.91 -11.78 25.27
N LEU A 101 9.22 -10.52 24.97
CA LEU A 101 10.37 -9.85 25.54
C LEU A 101 9.87 -9.02 26.73
N PRO A 102 10.57 -9.08 27.88
CA PRO A 102 10.10 -8.47 29.11
C PRO A 102 9.96 -6.96 28.95
N ALA A 103 8.95 -6.41 29.62
CA ALA A 103 8.70 -4.99 29.72
C ALA A 103 9.95 -4.30 30.27
N ASN A 104 10.69 -3.64 29.37
CA ASN A 104 11.69 -2.59 29.58
C ASN A 104 12.53 -2.52 28.30
N ASN A 105 12.05 -1.87 27.24
CA ASN A 105 12.88 -1.27 26.19
C ASN A 105 12.00 -0.28 25.42
N VAL A 106 12.41 0.98 25.44
CA VAL A 106 11.95 2.01 24.49
C VAL A 106 12.28 1.47 23.11
N GLU A 107 11.29 1.14 22.29
CA GLU A 107 11.54 0.60 20.95
C GLU A 107 12.31 1.64 20.14
N ASP A 108 13.49 1.26 19.67
CA ASP A 108 14.28 2.04 18.73
C ASP A 108 13.39 2.41 17.54
N PRO A 109 13.29 3.71 17.17
CA PRO A 109 12.49 4.10 16.02
C PRO A 109 12.94 3.35 14.77
N CYS A 110 11.97 2.92 13.97
CA CYS A 110 12.20 2.21 12.71
C CYS A 110 13.34 2.89 11.91
N PRO A 111 14.34 2.17 11.38
CA PRO A 111 15.46 2.76 10.64
C PRO A 111 15.03 3.65 9.45
N LEU A 112 13.86 3.34 8.88
CA LEU A 112 13.20 4.13 7.84
C LEU A 112 12.62 5.46 8.35
N LEU A 113 12.18 5.52 9.60
CA LEU A 113 11.74 6.76 10.24
C LEU A 113 12.96 7.61 10.63
N VAL A 114 13.99 7.00 11.21
CA VAL A 114 15.23 7.66 11.65
C VAL A 114 15.96 8.35 10.50
N SER A 115 16.04 7.70 9.33
CA SER A 115 16.66 8.30 8.14
C SER A 115 15.89 9.52 7.63
N MET A 116 14.56 9.50 7.64
CA MET A 116 13.75 10.66 7.23
C MET A 116 13.88 11.86 8.18
N VAL A 117 14.10 11.63 9.49
CA VAL A 117 14.32 12.72 10.47
C VAL A 117 15.72 13.33 10.33
N ASN A 118 16.72 12.50 10.02
CA ASN A 118 18.09 12.98 9.87
C ASN A 118 18.27 13.82 8.60
N ASP A 119 17.62 13.44 7.50
CA ASP A 119 17.69 14.17 6.22
C ASP A 119 17.09 15.59 6.31
N THR A 120 16.16 15.82 7.24
CA THR A 120 15.53 17.14 7.46
C THR A 120 16.34 18.04 8.40
N LEU A 121 17.26 17.50 9.20
CA LEU A 121 18.05 18.26 10.17
C LEU A 121 19.35 18.84 9.55
N GLU A 122 19.86 18.26 8.47
CA GLU A 122 21.12 18.69 7.84
C GLU A 122 21.01 19.97 6.97
N HIS A 123 19.80 20.48 6.73
CA HIS A 123 19.58 21.64 5.84
C HIS A 123 19.15 22.93 6.56
N LEU A 124 19.31 23.03 7.88
CA LEU A 124 19.19 24.34 8.53
C LEU A 124 20.46 25.18 8.22
N PRO A 125 20.34 26.33 7.54
CA PRO A 125 21.47 27.24 7.43
C PRO A 125 21.81 27.75 8.83
N ASN A 126 23.06 27.52 9.24
CA ASN A 126 23.60 28.05 10.50
C ASN A 126 23.28 29.55 10.60
N GLU A 127 22.53 29.92 11.64
CA GLU A 127 22.40 31.32 12.03
C GLU A 127 23.82 31.86 12.28
N VAL A 128 24.19 32.89 11.51
CA VAL A 128 25.38 33.67 11.74
C VAL A 128 25.14 34.49 13.01
N ASN A 129 25.87 34.15 14.06
CA ASN A 129 26.06 34.97 15.25
C ASN A 129 26.52 36.38 14.86
N VAL A 130 25.77 37.41 15.28
CA VAL A 130 26.29 38.71 15.74
C VAL A 130 25.53 39.11 16.99
#